data_AF-A0A7J5X1N2-F1
#
_entry.id   AF-A0A7J5X1N2-F1
#
_cell.length_a   1.000
_cell.length_b   1.000
_cell.length_c   1.000
_cell.angle_alpha   90.00
_cell.angle_beta   90.00
_cell.angle_gamma   90.00
#
_symmetry.space_group_name_H-M   'P 1'
#
loop_
_entity.id
_entity.type
_entity.pdbx_description
1 polymer ?
#
loop_
_entity_poly.entity_id
_entity_poly.type
_entity_poly.pdbx_seq_one_letter_code
_entity_poly.pdbx_strand_id
1 'polypeptide(L)'
;MPPTRHRCAAAVHGFRFRVDDKYHGSFVLDHCGALLDVEPLGDDYVTTMCHDIEDPTFDATAIATNRRARIRPVHRPPRRPVDRTPHCEWTVTIEPDREELPLPPDAEEMFGTRAGQIQLSAIDSSATDGWVDYRGPLVEDLQFAEWSASALGRIAEEVALQHQLLSLGFLVGLRRCAESEDQVVEILRRQLIGIAGLAADRIRAALDLPTGAAGLAQVLALHPCFGPAQYTGLTATVDGDAVVVRIPRESDATADGGWMSIISPDHLEPLQAAATAVNPYLSVEGAVETDDALEIRIVTSDTAQKESGEVAIARFSGGASFEFVDRGRSIPITPVGSST
;
A
#
# COMPACT_ATOMS: atom_id res chain seq x y z
N MET A 1 -20.08 14.86 -32.96
CA MET A 1 -18.78 15.09 -32.31
C MET A 1 -19.08 15.59 -30.90
N PRO A 2 -19.10 14.74 -29.87
CA PRO A 2 -19.31 15.21 -28.52
C PRO A 2 -18.02 15.87 -28.02
N PRO A 3 -18.11 16.92 -27.19
CA PRO A 3 -16.96 17.66 -26.73
C PRO A 3 -16.10 16.78 -25.81
N THR A 4 -14.83 16.62 -26.16
CA THR A 4 -13.77 16.10 -25.29
C THR A 4 -13.72 16.96 -24.04
N ARG A 5 -14.33 16.48 -22.95
CA ARG A 5 -14.00 16.97 -21.62
C ARG A 5 -12.55 16.58 -21.38
N HIS A 6 -11.64 17.55 -21.36
CA HIS A 6 -10.36 17.40 -20.69
C HIS A 6 -10.65 17.17 -19.21
N ARG A 7 -10.85 15.90 -18.83
CA ARG A 7 -10.82 15.49 -17.43
C ARG A 7 -9.34 15.46 -17.07
N CYS A 8 -8.90 16.38 -16.21
CA CYS A 8 -7.66 16.17 -15.46
C CYS A 8 -7.81 14.82 -14.75
N ALA A 9 -7.09 13.81 -15.22
CA ALA A 9 -6.90 12.59 -14.45
C ALA A 9 -6.07 13.00 -13.23
N ALA A 10 -6.72 13.13 -12.07
CA ALA A 10 -6.01 13.34 -10.81
C ALA A 10 -5.15 12.09 -10.57
N ALA A 11 -3.85 12.21 -10.76
CA ALA A 11 -2.91 11.19 -10.34
C ALA A 11 -2.82 11.26 -8.81
N VAL A 12 -3.04 10.15 -8.10
CA VAL A 12 -2.94 10.12 -6.63
C VAL A 12 -1.57 10.67 -6.17
N HIS A 13 -0.51 10.32 -6.90
CA HIS A 13 0.79 10.99 -6.87
C HIS A 13 1.29 11.27 -8.29
N GLY A 14 1.68 12.51 -8.56
CA GLY A 14 2.22 12.96 -9.86
C GLY A 14 3.74 13.02 -9.87
N PHE A 15 4.44 11.94 -9.51
CA PHE A 15 5.91 11.91 -9.51
C PHE A 15 6.46 12.02 -10.93
N ARG A 16 7.35 13.00 -11.16
CA ARG A 16 8.16 13.09 -12.37
C ARG A 16 9.62 13.21 -12.00
N PHE A 17 10.44 12.35 -12.58
CA PHE A 17 11.88 12.30 -12.34
C PHE A 17 12.64 13.01 -13.44
N ARG A 18 13.75 13.65 -13.07
CA ARG A 18 14.77 14.18 -13.97
C ARG A 18 16.11 13.63 -13.54
N VAL A 19 16.86 13.08 -14.48
CA VAL A 19 18.24 12.63 -14.26
C VAL A 19 19.15 13.63 -14.93
N ASP A 20 20.12 14.16 -14.20
CA ASP A 20 21.10 15.10 -14.75
C ASP A 20 22.38 14.36 -15.11
N ASP A 21 22.86 13.50 -14.21
CA ASP A 21 23.98 12.60 -14.44
C ASP A 21 23.91 11.39 -13.47
N LYS A 22 25.00 10.63 -13.35
CA LYS A 22 25.09 9.44 -12.46
C LYS A 22 25.00 9.75 -10.96
N TYR A 23 25.14 11.01 -10.55
CA TYR A 23 25.20 11.46 -9.15
C TYR A 23 24.13 12.49 -8.82
N HIS A 24 23.50 13.10 -9.83
CA HIS A 24 22.55 14.19 -9.65
C HIS A 24 21.24 13.94 -10.40
N GLY A 25 20.14 14.27 -9.74
CA GLY A 25 18.81 14.30 -10.32
C GLY A 25 17.84 15.09 -9.47
N SER A 26 16.58 15.11 -9.89
CA SER A 26 15.50 15.72 -9.14
C SER A 26 14.18 14.97 -9.37
N PHE A 27 13.22 15.19 -8.49
CA PHE A 27 11.84 14.80 -8.75
C PHE A 27 10.88 15.91 -8.32
N VAL A 28 9.73 15.96 -8.98
CA VAL A 28 8.62 16.85 -8.64
C VAL A 28 7.36 16.03 -8.39
N LEU A 29 6.48 16.56 -7.54
CA LEU A 29 5.11 16.06 -7.41
C LEU A 29 4.16 17.15 -7.90
N ASP A 30 3.54 16.93 -9.05
CA ASP A 30 2.50 17.84 -9.56
C ASP A 30 1.21 17.74 -8.74
N HIS A 31 1.01 16.60 -8.08
CA HIS A 31 -0.14 16.31 -7.25
C HIS A 31 0.27 15.38 -6.10
N CYS A 32 -0.18 15.71 -4.89
CA CYS A 32 -0.02 14.90 -3.68
C CYS A 32 -1.38 14.80 -2.99
N GLY A 33 -2.01 13.63 -3.02
CA GLY A 33 -3.34 13.43 -2.42
C GLY A 33 -3.34 13.74 -0.92
N ALA A 34 -2.32 13.29 -0.19
CA ALA A 34 -2.20 13.54 1.25
C ALA A 34 -2.15 15.04 1.58
N LEU A 35 -1.43 15.84 0.77
CA LEU A 35 -1.41 17.30 0.93
C LEU A 35 -2.80 17.90 0.78
N LEU A 36 -3.54 17.48 -0.25
CA LEU A 36 -4.88 18.03 -0.50
C LEU A 36 -5.87 17.70 0.62
N ASP A 37 -5.67 16.60 1.33
CA ASP A 37 -6.48 16.22 2.49
C ASP A 37 -6.14 17.08 3.73
N VAL A 38 -4.87 17.46 3.93
CA VAL A 38 -4.43 18.22 5.12
C VAL A 38 -4.37 19.73 4.93
N GLU A 39 -4.24 20.23 3.71
CA GLU A 39 -4.16 21.67 3.43
C GLU A 39 -5.39 22.46 3.93
N PRO A 40 -6.63 21.95 3.80
CA PRO A 40 -7.81 22.59 4.40
C PRO A 40 -7.76 22.68 5.94
N LEU A 41 -6.92 21.88 6.60
CA LEU A 41 -6.76 21.86 8.06
C LEU A 41 -5.79 22.95 8.56
N GLY A 42 -5.04 23.59 7.65
CA GLY A 42 -4.17 24.73 7.94
C GLY A 42 -2.67 24.42 7.90
N ASP A 43 -1.87 25.49 7.88
CA ASP A 43 -0.42 25.44 7.66
C ASP A 43 0.33 24.58 8.69
N ASP A 44 -0.15 24.48 9.94
CA ASP A 44 0.46 23.65 10.97
C ASP A 44 0.38 22.17 10.62
N TYR A 45 -0.79 21.68 10.21
CA TYR A 45 -0.97 20.29 9.74
C TYR A 45 -0.17 20.01 8.47
N VAL A 46 -0.11 20.98 7.56
CA VAL A 46 0.71 20.89 6.34
C VAL A 46 2.20 20.78 6.71
N THR A 47 2.66 21.54 7.70
CA THR A 47 4.05 21.51 8.16
C THR A 47 4.38 20.16 8.78
N THR A 48 3.52 19.64 9.66
CA THR A 48 3.71 18.30 10.24
C THR A 48 3.83 17.23 9.17
N MET A 49 2.98 17.27 8.13
CA MET A 49 3.05 16.29 7.06
C MET A 49 4.28 16.48 6.15
N CYS A 50 4.48 17.68 5.61
CA CYS A 50 5.47 17.92 4.54
C CYS A 50 6.90 18.17 5.06
N HIS A 51 7.08 18.44 6.35
CA HIS A 51 8.40 18.69 6.95
C HIS A 51 8.74 17.64 7.98
N ASP A 52 7.87 17.44 8.97
CA ASP A 52 8.21 16.56 10.09
C ASP A 52 8.13 15.08 9.71
N ILE A 53 7.26 14.71 8.75
CA ILE A 53 7.13 13.34 8.24
C ILE A 53 7.90 13.16 6.93
N GLU A 54 7.68 14.01 5.92
CA GLU A 54 8.20 13.78 4.56
C GLU A 54 9.72 13.94 4.44
N ASP A 55 10.34 14.99 5.02
CA ASP A 55 11.81 15.21 4.97
C ASP A 55 12.59 13.98 5.47
N PRO A 56 12.36 13.45 6.69
CA PRO A 56 13.09 12.27 7.16
C PRO A 56 12.71 11.00 6.39
N THR A 57 11.47 10.89 5.88
CA THR A 57 11.03 9.74 5.08
C THR A 57 11.80 9.64 3.76
N PHE A 58 12.07 10.76 3.09
CA PHE A 58 12.86 10.74 1.87
C PHE A 58 14.31 10.37 2.10
N ASP A 59 14.96 10.89 3.15
CA ASP A 59 16.31 10.45 3.49
C ASP A 59 16.31 8.96 3.86
N ALA A 60 15.33 8.47 4.63
CA ALA A 60 15.19 7.04 4.96
C ALA A 60 15.00 6.16 3.70
N THR A 61 14.22 6.63 2.73
CA THR A 61 14.03 5.95 1.45
C THR A 61 15.33 5.91 0.64
N ALA A 62 16.08 7.02 0.61
CA ALA A 62 17.32 7.12 -0.15
C ALA A 62 18.40 6.17 0.39
N ILE A 63 18.56 6.09 1.72
CA ILE A 63 19.59 5.28 2.36
C ILE A 63 19.34 3.78 2.24
N ALA A 64 18.09 3.36 1.99
CA ALA A 64 17.75 1.97 1.69
C ALA A 64 18.44 1.47 0.40
N THR A 65 18.75 2.38 -0.54
CA THR A 65 19.48 2.06 -1.78
C THR A 65 20.93 2.54 -1.74
N ASN A 66 21.18 3.73 -1.23
CA ASN A 66 22.52 4.31 -1.15
C ASN A 66 22.65 5.25 0.05
N ARG A 67 23.45 4.86 1.06
CA ARG A 67 23.62 5.61 2.31
C ARG A 67 24.29 7.00 2.14
N ARG A 68 24.88 7.28 0.98
CA ARG A 68 25.44 8.60 0.62
C ARG A 68 24.45 9.50 -0.12
N ALA A 69 23.33 8.97 -0.56
CA ALA A 69 22.27 9.75 -1.17
C ALA A 69 21.69 10.75 -0.15
N ARG A 70 21.32 11.94 -0.63
CA ARG A 70 20.55 12.92 0.12
C ARG A 70 19.45 13.47 -0.76
N ILE A 71 18.26 13.59 -0.19
CA ILE A 71 17.11 14.18 -0.85
C ILE A 71 16.81 15.52 -0.20
N ARG A 72 16.94 16.62 -0.93
CA ARG A 72 16.78 17.97 -0.36
C ARG A 72 15.73 18.78 -1.11
N PRO A 73 14.80 19.43 -0.40
CA PRO A 73 13.71 20.15 -1.05
C PRO A 73 14.25 21.41 -1.70
N VAL A 74 13.84 21.65 -2.95
CA VAL A 74 13.91 22.96 -3.60
C VAL A 74 12.77 23.82 -3.06
N HIS A 75 11.58 23.24 -2.99
CA HIS A 75 10.42 23.78 -2.28
C HIS A 75 9.48 22.66 -1.87
N ARG A 76 8.69 22.93 -0.84
CA ARG A 76 7.59 22.08 -0.39
C ARG A 76 6.51 22.94 0.29
N PRO A 77 5.30 22.42 0.52
CA PRO A 77 4.23 23.15 1.18
C PRO A 77 4.62 23.65 2.58
N PRO A 78 3.92 24.65 3.17
CA PRO A 78 2.68 25.27 2.70
C PRO A 78 2.83 26.02 1.37
N ARG A 79 1.84 25.87 0.48
CA ARG A 79 1.91 26.44 -0.87
C ARG A 79 1.74 27.96 -0.83
N ARG A 80 2.72 28.67 -1.41
CA ARG A 80 2.74 30.12 -1.59
C ARG A 80 3.23 30.45 -3.01
N PRO A 81 2.38 31.01 -3.90
CA PRO A 81 0.91 31.17 -3.74
C PRO A 81 0.21 29.82 -3.57
N VAL A 82 -1.05 29.82 -3.10
CA VAL A 82 -1.80 28.58 -2.78
C VAL A 82 -1.97 27.67 -4.00
N ASP A 83 -1.88 28.20 -5.21
CA ASP A 83 -1.95 27.48 -6.48
C ASP A 83 -0.58 27.07 -7.04
N ARG A 84 0.50 27.18 -6.24
CA ARG A 84 1.85 26.78 -6.67
C ARG A 84 1.85 25.32 -7.16
N THR A 85 2.38 25.13 -8.36
CA THR A 85 2.66 23.83 -8.99
C THR A 85 4.08 23.82 -9.55
N PRO A 86 4.83 22.71 -9.47
CA PRO A 86 4.50 21.46 -8.75
C PRO A 86 4.34 21.71 -7.24
N HIS A 87 3.56 20.87 -6.55
CA HIS A 87 3.32 21.00 -5.11
C HIS A 87 4.63 20.98 -4.31
N CYS A 88 5.56 20.09 -4.68
CA CYS A 88 6.92 20.06 -4.15
C CYS A 88 7.94 19.66 -5.24
N GLU A 89 9.18 20.05 -5.02
CA GLU A 89 10.33 19.71 -5.85
C GLU A 89 11.52 19.38 -4.96
N TRP A 90 12.26 18.34 -5.33
CA TRP A 90 13.35 17.79 -4.55
C TRP A 90 14.54 17.45 -5.42
N THR A 91 15.72 17.74 -4.92
CA THR A 91 17.00 17.32 -5.50
C THR A 91 17.44 16.01 -4.88
N VAL A 92 18.10 15.17 -5.68
CA VAL A 92 18.75 13.93 -5.24
C VAL A 92 20.23 14.03 -5.59
N THR A 93 21.09 13.87 -4.60
CA THR A 93 22.55 13.94 -4.78
C THR A 93 23.25 12.75 -4.16
N ILE A 94 24.20 12.17 -4.88
CA ILE A 94 25.07 11.08 -4.42
C ILE A 94 26.52 11.54 -4.55
N GLU A 95 27.11 11.96 -3.44
CA GLU A 95 28.53 12.31 -3.36
C GLU A 95 29.33 11.08 -2.90
N PRO A 96 30.27 10.55 -3.69
CA PRO A 96 30.99 9.31 -3.36
C PRO A 96 31.83 9.36 -2.09
N ASP A 97 32.30 10.55 -1.72
CA ASP A 97 33.15 10.84 -0.56
C ASP A 97 32.35 11.30 0.67
N ARG A 98 31.03 11.48 0.54
CA ARG A 98 30.15 11.86 1.64
C ARG A 98 30.04 10.73 2.67
N GLU A 99 29.94 11.11 3.94
CA GLU A 99 29.67 10.18 5.03
C GLU A 99 28.32 9.47 4.83
N GLU A 100 28.32 8.16 5.11
CA GLU A 100 27.11 7.35 5.05
C GLU A 100 26.20 7.66 6.24
N LEU A 101 24.90 7.88 5.99
CA LEU A 101 23.93 8.01 7.06
C LEU A 101 23.75 6.68 7.78
N PRO A 102 23.60 6.66 9.13
CA PRO A 102 23.25 5.46 9.86
C PRO A 102 21.90 4.91 9.37
N LEU A 103 21.72 3.60 9.47
CA LEU A 103 20.37 3.04 9.37
C LEU A 103 19.58 3.45 10.62
N PRO A 104 18.30 3.80 10.49
CA PRO A 104 17.45 4.09 11.64
C PRO A 104 17.33 2.83 12.53
N PRO A 105 17.31 2.96 13.86
CA PRO A 105 17.12 1.81 14.77
C PRO A 105 15.86 0.99 14.44
N ASP A 106 14.75 1.67 14.11
CA ASP A 106 13.50 1.02 13.71
C ASP A 106 13.66 0.15 12.44
N ALA A 107 14.58 0.48 11.54
CA ALA A 107 14.87 -0.34 10.37
C ALA A 107 15.61 -1.63 10.76
N GLU A 108 16.53 -1.55 11.72
CA GLU A 108 17.23 -2.72 12.26
C GLU A 108 16.26 -3.69 12.95
N GLU A 109 15.31 -3.16 13.72
CA GLU A 109 14.22 -3.95 14.29
C GLU A 109 13.39 -4.63 13.18
N MET A 110 13.03 -3.88 12.14
CA MET A 110 12.23 -4.41 11.03
C MET A 110 12.94 -5.55 10.29
N PHE A 111 14.27 -5.50 10.12
CA PHE A 111 15.03 -6.61 9.51
C PHE A 111 14.97 -7.91 10.34
N GLY A 112 14.70 -7.81 11.63
CA GLY A 112 14.54 -8.94 12.55
C GLY A 112 13.17 -9.62 12.49
N THR A 113 12.17 -8.97 11.88
CA THR A 113 10.82 -9.52 11.73
C THR A 113 10.78 -10.64 10.70
N ARG A 114 9.76 -11.50 10.76
CA ARG A 114 9.51 -12.51 9.73
C ARG A 114 9.17 -11.83 8.40
N ALA A 115 8.43 -10.73 8.41
CA ALA A 115 8.14 -9.91 7.24
C ALA A 115 9.43 -9.42 6.55
N GLY A 116 10.43 -8.99 7.33
CA GLY A 116 11.72 -8.53 6.82
C GLY A 116 12.60 -9.63 6.22
N GLN A 117 12.27 -10.90 6.46
CA GLN A 117 13.07 -12.07 6.06
C GLN A 117 12.32 -13.01 5.11
N ILE A 118 11.05 -12.72 4.80
CA ILE A 118 10.19 -13.61 4.03
C ILE A 118 10.71 -13.82 2.61
N GLN A 119 10.63 -15.05 2.13
CA GLN A 119 10.88 -15.37 0.73
C GLN A 119 9.55 -15.48 -0.03
N LEU A 120 9.34 -14.59 -1.01
CA LEU A 120 8.16 -14.65 -1.89
C LEU A 120 8.42 -15.53 -3.13
N SER A 121 7.46 -15.59 -4.05
CA SER A 121 7.50 -16.48 -5.24
C SER A 121 8.56 -16.06 -6.26
N ALA A 122 9.44 -16.96 -6.68
CA ALA A 122 10.50 -16.61 -7.64
C ALA A 122 9.93 -16.11 -8.99
N ILE A 123 10.62 -15.16 -9.62
CA ILE A 123 10.33 -14.75 -11.00
C ILE A 123 10.92 -15.80 -11.95
N ASP A 124 10.12 -16.27 -12.91
CA ASP A 124 10.58 -17.21 -13.94
C ASP A 124 11.43 -16.49 -14.99
N SER A 125 12.75 -16.60 -14.83
CA SER A 125 13.72 -16.02 -15.76
C SER A 125 13.67 -16.57 -17.19
N SER A 126 12.97 -17.69 -17.41
CA SER A 126 12.82 -18.31 -18.74
C SER A 126 11.52 -17.91 -19.46
N ALA A 127 10.65 -17.15 -18.80
CA ALA A 127 9.41 -16.68 -19.39
C ALA A 127 9.66 -15.78 -20.60
N THR A 128 8.71 -15.78 -21.54
CA THR A 128 8.83 -15.09 -22.84
C THR A 128 7.69 -14.10 -23.11
N ASP A 129 6.82 -13.91 -22.11
CA ASP A 129 5.61 -13.09 -22.14
C ASP A 129 5.83 -11.66 -21.62
N GLY A 130 7.04 -11.30 -21.20
CA GLY A 130 7.38 -9.94 -20.75
C GLY A 130 8.73 -9.85 -20.06
N TRP A 131 8.96 -8.76 -19.32
CA TRP A 131 10.15 -8.60 -18.49
C TRP A 131 10.16 -9.57 -17.32
N VAL A 132 11.33 -10.15 -17.04
CA VAL A 132 11.55 -11.23 -16.06
C VAL A 132 12.46 -10.79 -14.90
N ASP A 133 12.72 -9.49 -14.78
CA ASP A 133 13.41 -8.88 -13.66
C ASP A 133 13.15 -7.36 -13.64
N TYR A 134 13.77 -6.65 -12.71
CA TYR A 134 13.60 -5.20 -12.50
C TYR A 134 14.72 -4.35 -13.11
N ARG A 135 15.62 -4.96 -13.88
CA ARG A 135 16.70 -4.24 -14.57
C ARG A 135 16.13 -3.61 -15.83
N GLY A 136 16.70 -2.46 -16.20
CA GLY A 136 16.28 -1.75 -17.39
C GLY A 136 16.47 -0.25 -17.24
N PRO A 137 16.01 0.53 -18.22
CA PRO A 137 15.97 1.98 -18.11
C PRO A 137 15.03 2.41 -16.98
N LEU A 138 15.35 3.53 -16.33
CA LEU A 138 14.34 4.30 -15.59
C LEU A 138 13.33 4.86 -16.60
N VAL A 139 12.03 4.76 -16.32
CA VAL A 139 10.96 5.18 -17.22
C VAL A 139 10.01 6.18 -16.55
N GLU A 140 9.37 7.04 -17.34
CA GLU A 140 8.47 8.09 -16.86
C GLU A 140 7.09 7.58 -16.43
N ASP A 141 6.50 6.63 -17.18
CA ASP A 141 5.20 6.01 -16.88
C ASP A 141 5.33 4.49 -17.00
N LEU A 142 5.59 3.82 -15.88
CA LEU A 142 5.76 2.37 -15.76
C LEU A 142 4.50 1.60 -16.19
N GLN A 143 4.60 0.70 -17.17
CA GLN A 143 3.46 -0.11 -17.63
C GLN A 143 3.53 -1.56 -17.15
N PHE A 144 2.82 -1.91 -16.06
CA PHE A 144 2.84 -3.27 -15.48
C PHE A 144 2.57 -4.39 -16.49
N ALA A 145 1.81 -4.14 -17.56
CA ALA A 145 1.56 -5.12 -18.63
C ALA A 145 2.82 -5.52 -19.45
N GLU A 146 3.95 -4.82 -19.28
CA GLU A 146 5.22 -5.16 -19.91
C GLU A 146 6.00 -6.28 -19.17
N TRP A 147 5.59 -6.63 -17.94
CA TRP A 147 6.18 -7.70 -17.16
C TRP A 147 5.55 -9.05 -17.44
N SER A 148 6.35 -10.11 -17.33
CA SER A 148 5.87 -11.49 -17.37
C SER A 148 4.87 -11.77 -16.25
N ALA A 149 4.00 -12.77 -16.44
CA ALA A 149 3.02 -13.14 -15.42
C ALA A 149 3.68 -13.49 -14.05
N SER A 150 4.85 -14.14 -14.08
CA SER A 150 5.60 -14.48 -12.86
C SER A 150 6.17 -13.25 -12.15
N ALA A 151 6.65 -12.26 -12.92
CA ALA A 151 7.12 -10.99 -12.36
C ALA A 151 5.96 -10.17 -11.79
N LEU A 152 4.81 -10.14 -12.45
CA LEU A 152 3.60 -9.48 -11.93
C LEU A 152 3.11 -10.12 -10.63
N GLY A 153 3.15 -11.45 -10.53
CA GLY A 153 2.85 -12.17 -9.29
C GLY A 153 3.77 -11.76 -8.15
N ARG A 154 5.10 -11.73 -8.39
CA ARG A 154 6.08 -11.25 -7.42
C ARG A 154 5.82 -9.80 -7.00
N ILE A 155 5.56 -8.90 -7.94
CA ILE A 155 5.28 -7.48 -7.63
C ILE A 155 4.05 -7.35 -6.75
N ALA A 156 2.98 -8.11 -7.02
CA ALA A 156 1.78 -8.11 -6.19
C ALA A 156 2.07 -8.56 -4.75
N GLU A 157 2.89 -9.60 -4.58
CA GLU A 157 3.35 -10.08 -3.27
C GLU A 157 4.21 -9.03 -2.54
N GLU A 158 5.10 -8.34 -3.25
CA GLU A 158 5.94 -7.27 -2.71
C GLU A 158 5.10 -6.08 -2.24
N VAL A 159 4.10 -5.67 -3.02
CA VAL A 159 3.16 -4.60 -2.65
C VAL A 159 2.32 -4.99 -1.43
N ALA A 160 1.87 -6.24 -1.34
CA ALA A 160 1.18 -6.73 -0.15
C ALA A 160 2.11 -6.71 1.07
N LEU A 161 3.36 -7.18 0.92
CA LEU A 161 4.35 -7.17 1.99
C LEU A 161 4.69 -5.76 2.46
N GLN A 162 4.80 -4.79 1.56
CA GLN A 162 5.01 -3.38 1.90
C GLN A 162 3.89 -2.83 2.80
N HIS A 163 2.64 -3.24 2.60
CA HIS A 163 1.54 -2.87 3.50
C HIS A 163 1.69 -3.51 4.89
N GLN A 164 2.14 -4.76 4.96
CA GLN A 164 2.41 -5.42 6.25
C GLN A 164 3.56 -4.72 6.99
N LEU A 165 4.67 -4.42 6.30
CA LEU A 165 5.81 -3.68 6.87
C LEU A 165 5.39 -2.29 7.35
N LEU A 166 4.53 -1.59 6.59
CA LEU A 166 3.98 -0.31 7.00
C LEU A 166 3.12 -0.44 8.27
N SER A 167 2.28 -1.47 8.35
CA SER A 167 1.49 -1.76 9.55
C SER A 167 2.35 -2.09 10.77
N LEU A 168 3.44 -2.85 10.59
CA LEU A 168 4.37 -3.17 11.67
C LEU A 168 5.14 -1.94 12.12
N GLY A 169 5.61 -1.10 11.20
CA GLY A 169 6.25 0.18 11.54
C GLY A 169 5.29 1.10 12.29
N PHE A 170 4.01 1.14 11.88
CA PHE A 170 2.96 1.85 12.61
C PHE A 170 2.78 1.28 14.03
N LEU A 171 2.74 -0.05 14.19
CA LEU A 171 2.62 -0.72 15.48
C LEU A 171 3.79 -0.37 16.43
N VAL A 172 5.02 -0.39 15.93
CA VAL A 172 6.23 0.04 16.68
C VAL A 172 6.09 1.49 17.13
N GLY A 173 5.69 2.38 16.22
CA GLY A 173 5.44 3.79 16.55
C GLY A 173 4.34 3.96 17.61
N LEU A 174 3.24 3.22 17.47
CA LEU A 174 2.08 3.31 18.34
C LEU A 174 2.41 2.89 19.77
N ARG A 175 3.19 1.83 19.97
CA ARG A 175 3.64 1.38 21.30
C ARG A 175 4.46 2.43 22.06
N ARG A 176 5.10 3.37 21.36
CA ARG A 176 5.84 4.47 22.00
C ARG A 176 4.93 5.59 22.49
N CYS A 177 3.72 5.71 21.97
CA CYS A 177 2.82 6.83 22.21
C CYS A 177 1.54 6.43 22.95
N ALA A 178 1.13 5.16 22.88
CA ALA A 178 -0.06 4.64 23.53
C ALA A 178 0.12 4.49 25.05
N GLU A 179 -0.98 4.62 25.77
CA GLU A 179 -1.05 4.49 27.23
C GLU A 179 -1.05 3.02 27.70
N SER A 180 -1.47 2.08 26.83
CA SER A 180 -1.55 0.65 27.12
C SER A 180 -1.54 -0.20 25.85
N GLU A 181 -1.21 -1.49 25.98
CA GLU A 181 -1.34 -2.45 24.86
C GLU A 181 -2.80 -2.62 24.40
N ASP A 182 -3.78 -2.47 25.28
CA ASP A 182 -5.19 -2.50 24.89
C ASP A 182 -5.52 -1.36 23.92
N GLN A 183 -4.98 -0.16 24.16
CA GLN A 183 -5.13 0.98 23.25
C GLN A 183 -4.39 0.74 21.93
N VAL A 184 -3.21 0.11 21.98
CA VAL A 184 -2.45 -0.29 20.77
C VAL A 184 -3.32 -1.21 19.90
N VAL A 185 -3.85 -2.28 20.47
CA VAL A 185 -4.69 -3.25 19.77
C VAL A 185 -5.98 -2.62 19.26
N GLU A 186 -6.62 -1.74 20.04
CA GLU A 186 -7.81 -1.02 19.61
C GLU A 186 -7.56 -0.18 18.36
N ILE A 187 -6.49 0.61 18.35
CA ILE A 187 -6.13 1.48 17.22
C ILE A 187 -5.71 0.64 16.01
N LEU A 188 -4.91 -0.41 16.21
CA LEU A 188 -4.51 -1.33 15.14
C LEU A 188 -5.73 -2.02 14.51
N ARG A 189 -6.72 -2.41 15.32
CA ARG A 189 -7.99 -2.98 14.85
C ARG A 189 -8.76 -1.97 14.01
N ARG A 190 -8.92 -0.73 14.49
CA ARG A 190 -9.62 0.32 13.73
C ARG A 190 -8.94 0.59 12.38
N GLN A 191 -7.61 0.64 12.37
CA GLN A 191 -6.82 0.76 11.13
C GLN A 191 -7.13 -0.39 10.17
N LEU A 192 -7.03 -1.65 10.65
CA LEU A 192 -7.29 -2.84 9.85
C LEU A 192 -8.70 -2.87 9.27
N ILE A 193 -9.73 -2.55 10.06
CA ILE A 193 -11.13 -2.51 9.59
C ILE A 193 -11.27 -1.51 8.43
N GLY A 194 -10.74 -0.29 8.59
CA GLY A 194 -10.86 0.76 7.58
C GLY A 194 -10.21 0.38 6.25
N ILE A 195 -8.96 -0.11 6.31
CA ILE A 195 -8.23 -0.48 5.08
C ILE A 195 -8.79 -1.77 4.46
N ALA A 196 -9.27 -2.73 5.26
CA ALA A 196 -9.88 -3.97 4.77
C ALA A 196 -11.15 -3.71 3.95
N GLY A 197 -12.03 -2.84 4.42
CA GLY A 197 -13.23 -2.47 3.66
C GLY A 197 -12.89 -1.66 2.40
N LEU A 198 -12.04 -0.62 2.54
CA LEU A 198 -11.73 0.26 1.41
C LEU A 198 -11.00 -0.48 0.28
N ALA A 199 -9.99 -1.29 0.60
CA ALA A 199 -9.24 -2.02 -0.41
C ALA A 199 -10.08 -3.15 -1.05
N ALA A 200 -10.96 -3.82 -0.30
CA ALA A 200 -11.88 -4.81 -0.86
C ALA A 200 -12.81 -4.22 -1.94
N ASP A 201 -13.42 -3.05 -1.67
CA ASP A 201 -14.24 -2.34 -2.66
C ASP A 201 -13.44 -2.00 -3.93
N ARG A 202 -12.22 -1.46 -3.74
CA ARG A 202 -11.32 -1.07 -4.84
C ARG A 202 -10.89 -2.28 -5.67
N ILE A 203 -10.51 -3.39 -5.05
CA ILE A 203 -10.11 -4.61 -5.76
C ILE A 203 -11.28 -5.18 -6.55
N ARG A 204 -12.45 -5.31 -5.92
CA ARG A 204 -13.66 -5.81 -6.58
C ARG A 204 -14.02 -4.97 -7.80
N ALA A 205 -14.03 -3.65 -7.64
CA ALA A 205 -14.37 -2.72 -8.72
C ALA A 205 -13.32 -2.72 -9.84
N ALA A 206 -12.03 -2.73 -9.49
CA ALA A 206 -10.92 -2.72 -10.46
C ALA A 206 -10.90 -3.96 -11.36
N LEU A 207 -11.29 -5.11 -10.81
CA LEU A 207 -11.24 -6.40 -11.50
C LEU A 207 -12.62 -6.87 -11.99
N ASP A 208 -13.65 -6.04 -11.84
CA ASP A 208 -15.06 -6.37 -12.14
C ASP A 208 -15.51 -7.72 -11.56
N LEU A 209 -15.13 -7.97 -10.30
CA LEU A 209 -15.42 -9.25 -9.65
C LEU A 209 -16.90 -9.36 -9.26
N PRO A 210 -17.47 -10.59 -9.28
CA PRO A 210 -18.82 -10.85 -8.81
C PRO A 210 -19.05 -10.37 -7.37
N THR A 211 -20.31 -10.17 -6.99
CA THR A 211 -20.69 -9.71 -5.63
C THR A 211 -21.07 -10.85 -4.69
N GLY A 212 -20.91 -12.11 -5.11
CA GLY A 212 -21.21 -13.31 -4.32
C GLY A 212 -19.95 -13.97 -3.72
N ALA A 213 -20.11 -15.18 -3.19
CA ALA A 213 -19.02 -15.94 -2.55
C ALA A 213 -17.75 -16.06 -3.42
N ALA A 214 -17.91 -16.36 -4.72
CA ALA A 214 -16.79 -16.47 -5.65
C ALA A 214 -16.00 -15.17 -5.83
N GLY A 215 -16.68 -14.02 -5.77
CA GLY A 215 -16.02 -12.72 -5.84
C GLY A 215 -15.34 -12.35 -4.53
N LEU A 216 -16.00 -12.60 -3.39
CA LEU A 216 -15.40 -12.39 -2.07
C LEU A 216 -14.13 -13.22 -1.87
N ALA A 217 -14.14 -14.51 -2.23
CA ALA A 217 -12.96 -15.37 -2.12
C ALA A 217 -11.78 -14.82 -2.94
N GLN A 218 -12.03 -14.34 -4.16
CA GLN A 218 -10.99 -13.72 -4.99
C GLN A 218 -10.49 -12.39 -4.43
N VAL A 219 -11.39 -11.53 -3.92
CA VAL A 219 -11.01 -10.28 -3.26
C VAL A 219 -10.09 -10.56 -2.08
N LEU A 220 -10.45 -11.48 -1.19
CA LEU A 220 -9.64 -11.83 -0.02
C LEU A 220 -8.27 -12.42 -0.42
N ALA A 221 -8.21 -13.24 -1.47
CA ALA A 221 -6.96 -13.81 -1.96
C ALA A 221 -5.97 -12.77 -2.51
N LEU A 222 -6.47 -11.63 -3.01
CA LEU A 222 -5.67 -10.54 -3.57
C LEU A 222 -5.46 -9.38 -2.58
N HIS A 223 -6.05 -9.46 -1.40
CA HIS A 223 -6.14 -8.34 -0.49
C HIS A 223 -4.81 -8.10 0.26
N PRO A 224 -4.22 -6.90 0.23
CA PRO A 224 -2.91 -6.65 0.85
C PRO A 224 -2.89 -6.86 2.36
N CYS A 225 -4.00 -6.60 3.07
CA CYS A 225 -4.08 -6.89 4.51
C CYS A 225 -4.08 -8.38 4.85
N PHE A 226 -4.49 -9.23 3.91
CA PHE A 226 -4.60 -10.68 4.09
C PHE A 226 -3.50 -11.44 3.34
N GLY A 227 -2.63 -10.73 2.62
CA GLY A 227 -1.50 -11.28 1.90
C GLY A 227 -0.15 -10.67 2.35
N PRO A 228 0.96 -11.12 1.75
CA PRO A 228 1.02 -12.26 0.83
C PRO A 228 0.78 -13.57 1.59
N ALA A 229 0.25 -14.60 0.93
CA ALA A 229 -0.12 -15.86 1.58
C ALA A 229 1.08 -16.58 2.23
N GLN A 230 2.30 -16.36 1.72
CA GLN A 230 3.55 -16.85 2.31
C GLN A 230 3.78 -16.30 3.71
N TYR A 231 3.30 -15.08 3.98
CA TYR A 231 3.46 -14.39 5.26
C TYR A 231 2.27 -14.60 6.20
N THR A 232 1.04 -14.46 5.68
CA THR A 232 -0.19 -14.54 6.48
C THR A 232 -0.73 -15.96 6.62
N GLY A 233 -0.45 -16.83 5.64
CA GLY A 233 -1.05 -18.16 5.52
C GLY A 233 -2.56 -18.16 5.27
N LEU A 234 -3.19 -16.99 5.12
CA LEU A 234 -4.64 -16.89 4.97
C LEU A 234 -5.08 -17.50 3.64
N THR A 235 -6.14 -18.31 3.70
CA THR A 235 -6.83 -18.81 2.51
C THR A 235 -8.32 -18.51 2.57
N ALA A 236 -8.94 -18.30 1.41
CA ALA A 236 -10.38 -18.10 1.28
C ALA A 236 -10.91 -19.05 0.20
N THR A 237 -11.83 -19.93 0.57
CA THR A 237 -12.36 -20.97 -0.32
C THR A 237 -13.88 -20.89 -0.39
N VAL A 238 -14.43 -21.20 -1.55
CA VAL A 238 -15.89 -21.22 -1.76
C VAL A 238 -16.45 -22.58 -1.34
N ASP A 239 -17.47 -22.57 -0.50
CA ASP A 239 -18.24 -23.74 -0.07
C ASP A 239 -19.73 -23.51 -0.35
N GLY A 240 -20.19 -23.96 -1.52
CA GLY A 240 -21.52 -23.64 -2.03
C GLY A 240 -21.67 -22.12 -2.22
N ASP A 241 -22.64 -21.53 -1.53
CA ASP A 241 -22.89 -20.07 -1.54
C ASP A 241 -22.18 -19.33 -0.39
N ALA A 242 -21.31 -20.02 0.36
CA ALA A 242 -20.52 -19.47 1.45
C ALA A 242 -19.04 -19.34 1.09
N VAL A 243 -18.31 -18.55 1.86
CA VAL A 243 -16.85 -18.50 1.86
C VAL A 243 -16.36 -18.98 3.21
N VAL A 244 -15.40 -19.91 3.19
CA VAL A 244 -14.64 -20.33 4.38
C VAL A 244 -13.26 -19.69 4.29
N VAL A 245 -13.01 -18.77 5.21
CA VAL A 245 -11.70 -18.15 5.42
C VAL A 245 -10.98 -18.93 6.50
N ARG A 246 -9.74 -19.31 6.23
CA ARG A 246 -8.90 -20.04 7.16
C ARG A 246 -7.63 -19.25 7.42
N ILE A 247 -7.43 -18.89 8.69
CA ILE A 247 -6.24 -18.20 9.18
C ILE A 247 -5.46 -19.20 10.04
N PRO A 248 -4.24 -19.61 9.65
CA PRO A 248 -3.44 -20.52 10.45
C PRO A 248 -3.17 -19.97 11.86
N ARG A 249 -3.23 -20.85 12.87
CA ARG A 249 -2.91 -20.48 14.26
C ARG A 249 -1.45 -20.02 14.39
N GLU A 250 -0.57 -20.60 13.59
CA GLU A 250 0.83 -20.21 13.45
C GLU A 250 1.12 -19.78 12.01
N SER A 251 1.50 -18.51 11.86
CA SER A 251 2.01 -17.90 10.63
C SER A 251 3.11 -16.89 10.99
N ASP A 252 3.88 -16.47 10.00
CA ASP A 252 4.88 -15.40 10.17
C ASP A 252 4.21 -14.08 10.58
N ALA A 253 3.04 -13.77 10.02
CA ALA A 253 2.25 -12.59 10.37
C ALA A 253 1.76 -12.58 11.82
N THR A 254 1.35 -13.74 12.35
CA THR A 254 0.96 -13.87 13.76
C THR A 254 2.18 -13.78 14.67
N ALA A 255 3.33 -14.33 14.26
CA ALA A 255 4.56 -14.30 15.04
C ALA A 255 5.13 -12.87 15.19
N ASP A 256 4.98 -12.04 14.17
CA ASP A 256 5.35 -10.62 14.20
C ASP A 256 4.35 -9.74 14.98
N GLY A 257 3.21 -10.29 15.41
CA GLY A 257 2.17 -9.54 16.11
C GLY A 257 1.44 -8.52 15.23
N GLY A 258 1.43 -8.73 13.91
CA GLY A 258 0.76 -7.85 12.94
C GLY A 258 -0.76 -8.07 12.90
N TRP A 259 -1.40 -7.63 11.82
CA TRP A 259 -2.87 -7.70 11.67
C TRP A 259 -3.48 -9.10 11.87
N MET A 260 -2.80 -10.17 11.45
CA MET A 260 -3.32 -11.52 11.62
C MET A 260 -3.41 -11.94 13.10
N SER A 261 -2.58 -11.36 13.97
CA SER A 261 -2.59 -11.67 15.41
C SER A 261 -3.79 -11.10 16.18
N ILE A 262 -4.51 -10.12 15.60
CA ILE A 262 -5.63 -9.43 16.25
C ILE A 262 -7.00 -9.84 15.72
N ILE A 263 -7.04 -10.78 14.76
CA ILE A 263 -8.28 -11.42 14.31
C ILE A 263 -8.53 -12.64 15.21
N SER A 264 -9.66 -12.63 15.90
CA SER A 264 -10.05 -13.69 16.83
C SER A 264 -11.55 -13.99 16.69
N PRO A 265 -12.07 -15.05 17.31
CA PRO A 265 -13.51 -15.32 17.31
C PRO A 265 -14.38 -14.13 17.78
N ASP A 266 -13.84 -13.30 18.67
CA ASP A 266 -14.53 -12.12 19.20
C ASP A 266 -14.30 -10.86 18.35
N HIS A 267 -13.36 -10.89 17.40
CA HIS A 267 -12.93 -9.74 16.60
C HIS A 267 -12.82 -10.08 15.11
N LEU A 268 -13.98 -10.25 14.48
CA LEU A 268 -14.13 -10.60 13.06
C LEU A 268 -14.49 -9.39 12.18
N GLU A 269 -14.55 -8.19 12.76
CA GLU A 269 -14.97 -6.95 12.09
C GLU A 269 -14.14 -6.62 10.85
N PRO A 270 -12.81 -6.86 10.79
CA PRO A 270 -12.03 -6.67 9.57
C PRO A 270 -12.55 -7.46 8.35
N LEU A 271 -12.89 -8.73 8.55
CA LEU A 271 -13.41 -9.59 7.49
C LEU A 271 -14.84 -9.23 7.14
N GLN A 272 -15.65 -8.84 8.13
CA GLN A 272 -16.99 -8.30 7.89
C GLN A 272 -16.91 -7.02 7.05
N ALA A 273 -15.96 -6.11 7.32
CA ALA A 273 -15.79 -4.88 6.54
C ALA A 273 -15.43 -5.18 5.08
N ALA A 274 -14.50 -6.10 4.84
CA ALA A 274 -14.17 -6.56 3.49
C ALA A 274 -15.38 -7.22 2.78
N ALA A 275 -16.14 -8.06 3.49
CA ALA A 275 -17.35 -8.71 2.95
C ALA A 275 -18.44 -7.69 2.58
N THR A 276 -18.75 -6.76 3.49
CA THR A 276 -19.73 -5.69 3.27
C THR A 276 -19.36 -4.82 2.07
N ALA A 277 -18.07 -4.53 1.89
CA ALA A 277 -17.56 -3.76 0.75
C ALA A 277 -17.75 -4.50 -0.59
N VAL A 278 -17.68 -5.83 -0.59
CA VAL A 278 -17.99 -6.64 -1.78
C VAL A 278 -19.50 -6.66 -2.05
N ASN A 279 -20.29 -6.88 -1.00
CA ASN A 279 -21.74 -6.90 -1.05
C ASN A 279 -22.31 -6.72 0.37
N PRO A 280 -23.22 -5.75 0.59
CA PRO A 280 -23.77 -5.51 1.93
C PRO A 280 -24.56 -6.69 2.49
N TYR A 281 -24.97 -7.67 1.69
CA TYR A 281 -25.68 -8.85 2.19
C TYR A 281 -24.75 -10.00 2.62
N LEU A 282 -23.43 -9.89 2.41
CA LEU A 282 -22.48 -10.87 2.93
C LEU A 282 -22.19 -10.60 4.41
N SER A 283 -22.32 -11.64 5.23
CA SER A 283 -22.17 -11.54 6.68
C SER A 283 -21.34 -12.68 7.24
N VAL A 284 -20.44 -12.36 8.17
CA VAL A 284 -19.71 -13.34 8.96
C VAL A 284 -20.69 -14.04 9.88
N GLU A 285 -20.95 -15.33 9.62
CA GLU A 285 -21.87 -16.16 10.40
C GLU A 285 -21.26 -16.57 11.75
N GLY A 286 -19.95 -16.81 11.76
CA GLY A 286 -19.20 -17.16 12.96
C GLY A 286 -17.80 -17.64 12.64
N ALA A 287 -17.07 -17.98 13.71
CA ALA A 287 -15.75 -18.56 13.62
C ALA A 287 -15.62 -19.76 14.55
N VAL A 288 -14.81 -20.74 14.13
CA VAL A 288 -14.48 -21.93 14.89
C VAL A 288 -12.96 -22.01 14.99
N GLU A 289 -12.47 -22.14 16.22
CA GLU A 289 -11.08 -22.48 16.44
C GLU A 289 -10.89 -23.99 16.29
N THR A 290 -9.95 -24.37 15.42
CA THR A 290 -9.41 -25.73 15.33
C THR A 290 -8.04 -25.78 16.01
N ASP A 291 -7.45 -26.97 16.07
CA ASP A 291 -6.09 -27.15 16.59
C ASP A 291 -5.06 -26.33 15.79
N ASP A 292 -5.30 -26.12 14.49
CA ASP A 292 -4.34 -25.57 13.54
C ASP A 292 -4.75 -24.24 12.89
N ALA A 293 -5.99 -23.77 13.08
CA ALA A 293 -6.49 -22.55 12.46
C ALA A 293 -7.68 -21.91 13.19
N LEU A 294 -7.97 -20.67 12.79
CA LEU A 294 -9.28 -20.03 12.94
C LEU A 294 -10.02 -20.14 11.61
N GLU A 295 -11.15 -20.85 11.60
CA GLU A 295 -12.02 -21.00 10.43
C GLU A 295 -13.24 -20.10 10.56
N ILE A 296 -13.46 -19.23 9.58
CA ILE A 296 -14.45 -18.17 9.61
C ILE A 296 -15.39 -18.36 8.42
N ARG A 297 -16.68 -18.46 8.69
CA ARG A 297 -17.69 -18.70 7.66
C ARG A 297 -18.42 -17.41 7.34
N ILE A 298 -18.46 -17.06 6.06
CA ILE A 298 -19.17 -15.87 5.54
C ILE A 298 -20.26 -16.35 4.59
N VAL A 299 -21.50 -15.91 4.84
CA VAL A 299 -22.70 -16.35 4.12
C VAL A 299 -23.45 -15.14 3.56
N THR A 300 -24.38 -15.40 2.65
CA THR A 300 -25.36 -14.39 2.25
C THR A 300 -26.49 -14.37 3.28
N SER A 301 -26.75 -13.21 3.86
CA SER A 301 -27.83 -12.96 4.80
C SER A 301 -28.97 -12.17 4.15
N ASP A 302 -30.17 -12.23 4.72
CA ASP A 302 -31.32 -11.45 4.23
C ASP A 302 -31.27 -9.97 4.65
N THR A 303 -30.31 -9.59 5.49
CA THR A 303 -30.20 -8.23 6.06
C THR A 303 -28.93 -7.55 5.56
N ALA A 304 -29.08 -6.35 5.01
CA ALA A 304 -27.93 -5.55 4.61
C ALA A 304 -27.13 -5.09 5.84
N GLN A 305 -25.84 -5.39 5.84
CA GLN A 305 -24.85 -4.91 6.80
C GLN A 305 -24.55 -3.44 6.54
N LYS A 306 -24.32 -2.69 7.62
CA LYS A 306 -23.93 -1.28 7.52
C LYS A 306 -22.43 -1.18 7.25
N GLU A 307 -22.03 -0.18 6.47
CA GLU A 307 -20.61 0.20 6.36
C GLU A 307 -20.08 0.59 7.75
N SER A 308 -18.88 0.13 8.09
CA SER A 308 -18.23 0.49 9.35
C SER A 308 -17.76 1.95 9.30
N GLY A 309 -17.74 2.61 10.47
CA GLY A 309 -17.28 4.00 10.56
C GLY A 309 -15.82 4.17 10.14
N GLU A 310 -14.97 3.19 10.42
CA GLU A 310 -13.55 3.17 10.04
C GLU A 310 -13.38 3.18 8.51
N VAL A 311 -14.23 2.44 7.78
CA VAL A 311 -14.23 2.43 6.30
C VAL A 311 -14.69 3.79 5.77
N ALA A 312 -15.74 4.37 6.35
CA ALA A 312 -16.22 5.70 5.97
C ALA A 312 -15.16 6.79 6.19
N ILE A 313 -14.39 6.70 7.29
CA ILE A 313 -13.24 7.59 7.56
C ILE A 313 -12.16 7.41 6.48
N ALA A 314 -11.79 6.17 6.15
CA ALA A 314 -10.79 5.89 5.12
C ALA A 314 -11.21 6.45 3.74
N ARG A 315 -12.51 6.44 3.44
CA ARG A 315 -13.07 6.95 2.18
C ARG A 315 -13.10 8.48 2.08
N PHE A 316 -12.97 9.19 3.21
CA PHE A 316 -12.96 10.66 3.21
C PHE A 316 -11.76 11.25 2.46
N SER A 317 -10.65 10.51 2.37
CA SER A 317 -9.46 10.93 1.62
C SER A 317 -9.76 11.09 0.13
N GLY A 318 -9.31 12.20 -0.47
CA GLY A 318 -9.38 12.42 -1.91
C GLY A 318 -8.63 11.35 -2.73
N GLY A 319 -7.67 10.64 -2.10
CA GLY A 319 -6.95 9.52 -2.69
C GLY A 319 -7.71 8.18 -2.69
N ALA A 320 -8.88 8.11 -2.06
CA ALA A 320 -9.69 6.89 -1.99
C ALA A 320 -10.35 6.54 -3.34
N SER A 321 -10.55 7.54 -4.21
CA SER A 321 -11.14 7.37 -5.54
C SER A 321 -10.09 7.55 -6.64
N PHE A 322 -10.06 6.64 -7.60
CA PHE A 322 -9.12 6.66 -8.71
C PHE A 322 -9.73 5.92 -9.91
N GLU A 323 -9.24 6.23 -11.10
CA GLU A 323 -9.55 5.50 -12.32
C GLU A 323 -8.22 5.06 -12.95
N PHE A 324 -8.18 3.85 -13.51
CA PHE A 324 -7.05 3.46 -14.34
C PHE A 324 -7.10 4.26 -15.64
N VAL A 325 -5.96 4.85 -15.99
CA VAL A 325 -5.79 5.61 -17.23
C VAL A 325 -4.60 5.02 -17.97
N ASP A 326 -4.81 4.70 -19.25
CA ASP A 326 -3.72 4.33 -20.15
C ASP A 326 -2.89 5.58 -20.47
N ARG A 327 -1.63 5.57 -20.05
CA ARG A 327 -0.66 6.65 -20.29
C ARG A 327 0.26 6.35 -21.48
N GLY A 328 -0.02 5.30 -22.24
CA GLY A 328 0.80 4.80 -23.32
C GLY A 328 1.91 3.87 -22.82
N ARG A 329 2.90 3.63 -23.66
CA ARG A 329 4.05 2.76 -23.35
C ARG A 329 5.01 3.40 -22.36
N SER A 330 5.84 2.59 -21.71
CA SER A 330 6.96 3.08 -20.91
C SER A 330 7.93 3.91 -21.76
N ILE A 331 8.23 5.14 -21.32
CA ILE A 331 9.17 6.05 -22.00
C ILE A 331 10.43 6.18 -21.14
N PRO A 332 11.62 5.79 -21.65
CA PRO A 332 12.88 5.94 -20.93
C PRO A 332 13.22 7.39 -20.59
N ILE A 333 13.70 7.62 -19.37
CA ILE A 333 14.26 8.90 -18.93
C ILE A 333 15.77 8.89 -19.27
N THR A 334 16.19 9.83 -20.10
CA THR A 334 17.61 10.00 -20.48
C THR A 334 18.17 11.30 -19.92
N PRO A 335 19.43 11.33 -19.44
CA PRO A 335 19.97 12.53 -18.83
C PRO A 335 20.08 13.70 -19.81
N VAL A 336 19.74 14.91 -19.37
CA VAL A 336 19.75 16.13 -20.18
C VAL A 336 21.20 16.47 -20.57
N GLY A 337 21.56 16.26 -21.83
CA GLY A 337 22.92 16.45 -22.35
C GLY A 337 23.62 15.17 -22.84
N SER A 338 22.96 14.01 -22.69
CA SER A 338 23.41 12.75 -23.27
C SER A 338 23.01 12.67 -24.75
N SER A 339 23.53 13.57 -25.59
CA SER A 339 23.57 13.28 -27.03
C SER A 339 24.62 12.19 -27.24
N THR A 340 24.17 11.03 -27.71
CA THR A 340 25.03 10.00 -28.31
C THR A 340 25.96 10.58 -29.36
#